data_AF-A0A378IFQ2-F1
#
_entry.id   AF-A0A378IFQ2-F1
#
_cell.length_a   1.000
_cell.length_b   1.000
_cell.length_c   1.000
_cell.angle_alpha   90.00
_cell.angle_beta   90.00
_cell.angle_gamma   90.00
#
_symmetry.space_group_name_H-M   'P 1'
#
loop_
_entity.id
_entity.type
_entity.pdbx_description
1 polymer ?
#
loop_
_entity_poly.entity_id
_entity_poly.type
_entity_poly.pdbx_seq_one_letter_code
_entity_poly.pdbx_strand_id
1 'polypeptide(L)'
;MQTTKVFNEADYKQRAQLILQNLNNVQLDIEKYNKELFLLGEKLDKVNSFPEFFKIVNDIIKTESELDKFLIKEMKGLNQNIKNILLQDMKDKSEFQSFTNVLNFNQIITDKILKNKERLSLYLLKEELPEPKYNLAKKFIHSITVLKPITELIEKQKIHFKTKLDSADSMEQVNEIERQIDAQDRDLLEAYQTLINFPEDEQTAESVIKFLEKNQHFKTILESFDFAESLMDDVLNAKVRVSVSQNHGLN
;
A
#
# COMPACT_ATOMS: atom_id res chain seq x y z
N MET A 1 -3.93 -24.89 32.92
CA MET A 1 -5.11 -24.22 32.32
C MET A 1 -4.85 -22.73 32.31
N GLN A 2 -4.46 -22.16 31.16
CA GLN A 2 -4.43 -20.71 30.97
C GLN A 2 -5.85 -20.27 30.58
N THR A 3 -6.51 -19.51 31.44
CA THR A 3 -7.81 -18.92 31.15
C THR A 3 -7.64 -17.74 30.21
N THR A 4 -7.94 -17.94 28.93
CA THR A 4 -8.13 -16.85 27.97
C THR A 4 -9.38 -16.08 28.42
N LYS A 5 -9.19 -14.93 29.06
CA LYS A 5 -10.30 -14.02 29.40
C LYS A 5 -10.91 -13.52 28.10
N VAL A 6 -12.11 -14.00 27.77
CA VAL A 6 -12.96 -13.40 26.75
C VAL A 6 -13.39 -12.03 27.29
N PHE A 7 -12.82 -10.95 26.77
CA PHE A 7 -13.20 -9.60 27.16
C PHE A 7 -14.64 -9.33 26.70
N ASN A 8 -15.50 -8.89 27.62
CA ASN A 8 -16.89 -8.52 27.39
C ASN A 8 -16.94 -7.12 26.72
N GLU A 9 -17.92 -6.87 25.85
CA GLU A 9 -18.21 -5.56 25.23
C GLU A 9 -18.30 -4.42 26.26
N ALA A 10 -18.82 -4.69 27.46
CA ALA A 10 -18.85 -3.73 28.57
C ALA A 10 -17.44 -3.32 29.05
N ASP A 11 -16.48 -4.24 29.07
CA ASP A 11 -15.08 -3.94 29.44
C ASP A 11 -14.42 -3.06 28.37
N TYR A 12 -14.76 -3.25 27.09
CA TYR A 12 -14.27 -2.39 26.01
C TYR A 12 -14.83 -0.98 26.10
N LYS A 13 -16.13 -0.82 26.42
CA LYS A 13 -16.75 0.50 26.62
C LYS A 13 -16.13 1.25 27.80
N GLN A 14 -15.91 0.58 28.93
CA GLN A 14 -15.27 1.21 30.09
C GLN A 14 -13.83 1.65 29.79
N ARG A 15 -13.06 0.84 29.05
CA ARG A 15 -11.71 1.22 28.60
C ARG A 15 -11.73 2.37 27.59
N ALA A 16 -12.70 2.39 26.67
CA ALA A 16 -12.87 3.51 25.74
C ALA A 16 -13.16 4.82 26.50
N GLN A 17 -14.00 4.79 27.52
CA GLN A 17 -14.26 5.97 28.36
C GLN A 17 -13.01 6.48 29.10
N LEU A 18 -12.21 5.57 29.66
CA LEU A 18 -10.94 5.95 30.31
C LEU A 18 -9.97 6.59 29.31
N ILE A 19 -9.88 6.04 28.10
CA ILE A 19 -9.06 6.62 27.03
C ILE A 19 -9.60 7.99 26.61
N LEU A 20 -10.91 8.16 26.45
CA LEU A 20 -11.53 9.47 26.14
C LEU A 20 -11.19 10.52 27.20
N GLN A 21 -11.24 10.15 28.48
CA GLN A 21 -10.86 11.06 29.57
C GLN A 21 -9.37 11.46 29.49
N ASN A 22 -8.49 10.50 29.18
CA ASN A 22 -7.08 10.81 28.96
C ASN A 22 -6.88 11.73 27.75
N LEU A 23 -7.63 11.51 26.66
CA LEU A 23 -7.56 12.33 25.44
C LEU A 23 -7.99 13.78 25.70
N ASN A 24 -8.98 14.02 26.55
CA ASN A 24 -9.36 15.37 26.97
C ASN A 24 -8.20 16.08 27.70
N ASN A 25 -7.42 15.36 28.50
CA ASN A 25 -6.29 15.94 29.24
C ASN A 25 -5.08 16.26 28.34
N VAL A 26 -5.00 15.66 27.16
CA VAL A 26 -3.87 15.81 26.23
C VAL A 26 -4.29 16.44 24.89
N GLN A 27 -5.48 17.06 24.86
CA GLN A 27 -6.05 17.66 23.66
C GLN A 27 -5.12 18.72 23.04
N LEU A 28 -4.48 19.55 23.85
CA LEU A 28 -3.54 20.58 23.37
C LEU A 28 -2.33 19.98 22.64
N ASP A 29 -1.83 18.83 23.11
CA ASP A 29 -0.73 18.14 22.44
C ASP A 29 -1.18 17.54 21.11
N ILE A 30 -2.38 16.94 21.07
CA ILE A 30 -2.98 16.42 19.84
C ILE A 30 -3.21 17.54 18.82
N GLU A 31 -3.72 18.69 19.25
CA GLU A 31 -3.91 19.88 18.41
C GLU A 31 -2.58 20.41 17.85
N LYS A 32 -1.52 20.40 18.67
CA LYS A 32 -0.17 20.76 18.24
C LYS A 32 0.33 19.82 17.14
N TYR A 33 0.23 18.50 17.33
CA TYR A 33 0.61 17.52 16.31
C TYR A 33 -0.22 17.70 15.04
N ASN A 34 -1.54 17.85 15.16
CA ASN A 34 -2.43 18.09 14.02
C ASN A 34 -1.99 19.32 13.20
N LYS A 35 -1.69 20.44 13.89
CA LYS A 35 -1.24 21.67 13.24
C LYS A 35 0.12 21.51 12.58
N GLU A 36 1.06 20.85 13.23
CA GLU A 36 2.41 20.62 12.70
C GLU A 36 2.37 19.76 11.43
N LEU A 37 1.64 18.63 11.50
CA LEU A 37 1.43 17.73 10.38
C LEU A 37 0.69 18.42 9.22
N PHE A 38 -0.32 19.24 9.51
CA PHE A 38 -0.99 20.06 8.50
C PHE A 38 -0.04 21.03 7.79
N LEU A 39 0.77 21.78 8.54
CA LEU A 39 1.76 22.70 7.98
C LEU A 39 2.82 21.99 7.14
N LEU A 40 3.26 20.80 7.56
CA LEU A 40 4.16 19.97 6.76
C LEU A 40 3.50 19.51 5.46
N GLY A 41 2.23 19.13 5.51
CA GLY A 41 1.42 18.83 4.31
C GLY A 41 1.33 20.02 3.35
N GLU A 42 1.13 21.24 3.84
CA GLU A 42 1.11 22.45 3.01
C GLU A 42 2.48 22.78 2.40
N LYS A 43 3.57 22.56 3.15
CA LYS A 43 4.94 22.72 2.63
C LYS A 43 5.22 21.71 1.52
N LEU A 44 4.77 20.46 1.71
CA LEU A 44 4.93 19.40 0.73
C LEU A 44 4.25 19.75 -0.60
N ASP A 45 3.09 20.42 -0.60
CA ASP A 45 2.41 20.86 -1.83
C ASP A 45 3.18 21.95 -2.59
N LYS A 46 4.04 22.71 -1.91
CA LYS A 46 4.77 23.87 -2.46
C LYS A 46 6.22 23.54 -2.84
N VAL A 47 6.67 22.32 -2.61
CA VAL A 47 8.06 21.91 -2.79
C VAL A 47 8.51 22.00 -4.24
N ASN A 48 9.73 22.47 -4.50
CA ASN A 48 10.25 22.61 -5.87
C ASN A 48 11.55 21.87 -6.13
N SER A 49 12.07 21.15 -5.14
CA SER A 49 13.31 20.38 -5.29
C SER A 49 13.29 19.09 -4.48
N PHE A 50 14.05 18.09 -4.92
CA PHE A 50 14.22 16.83 -4.18
C PHE A 50 14.85 17.00 -2.79
N PRO A 51 15.90 17.82 -2.59
CA PRO A 51 16.46 18.04 -1.26
C PRO A 51 15.43 18.62 -0.27
N GLU A 52 14.63 19.58 -0.71
CA GLU A 52 13.55 20.14 0.11
C GLU A 52 12.44 19.11 0.37
N PHE A 53 12.07 18.32 -0.64
CA PHE A 53 11.10 17.24 -0.52
C PHE A 53 11.54 16.21 0.52
N PHE A 54 12.77 15.71 0.44
CA PHE A 54 13.29 14.73 1.40
C PHE A 54 13.36 15.30 2.81
N LYS A 55 13.71 16.58 2.95
CA LYS A 55 13.68 17.25 4.26
C LYS A 55 12.27 17.27 4.85
N ILE A 56 11.26 17.69 4.08
CA ILE A 56 9.86 17.74 4.54
C ILE A 56 9.35 16.34 4.88
N VAL A 57 9.65 15.34 4.05
CA VAL A 57 9.26 13.93 4.31
C VAL A 57 9.91 13.41 5.59
N ASN A 58 11.20 13.71 5.84
CA ASN A 58 11.86 13.33 7.08
C ASN A 58 11.25 14.04 8.31
N ASP A 59 10.89 15.31 8.17
CA ASP A 59 10.17 16.04 9.23
C ASP A 59 8.81 15.39 9.51
N ILE A 60 8.05 14.99 8.48
CA ILE A 60 6.79 14.24 8.63
C ILE A 60 7.01 12.93 9.38
N ILE A 61 7.96 12.09 8.94
CA ILE A 61 8.27 10.79 9.56
C ILE A 61 8.65 10.98 11.04
N LYS A 62 9.42 12.04 11.34
CA LYS A 62 9.80 12.36 12.71
C LYS A 62 8.58 12.74 13.55
N THR A 63 7.74 13.65 13.07
CA THR A 63 6.54 14.09 13.78
C THR A 63 5.54 12.93 13.97
N GLU A 64 5.36 12.07 12.97
CA GLU A 64 4.56 10.83 13.08
C GLU A 64 5.14 9.85 14.10
N SER A 65 6.46 9.65 14.13
CA SER A 65 7.10 8.77 15.11
C SER A 65 6.95 9.29 16.55
N GLU A 66 7.07 10.60 16.74
CA GLU A 66 6.86 11.25 18.05
C GLU A 66 5.40 11.15 18.49
N LEU A 67 4.48 11.39 17.57
CA LEU A 67 3.05 11.20 17.77
C LEU A 67 2.72 9.74 18.13
N ASP A 68 3.22 8.75 17.39
CA ASP A 68 2.95 7.34 17.66
C ASP A 68 3.39 6.94 19.06
N LYS A 69 4.59 7.39 19.49
CA LYS A 69 5.08 7.16 20.86
C LYS A 69 4.16 7.81 21.90
N PHE A 70 3.70 9.02 21.62
CA PHE A 70 2.76 9.74 22.46
C PHE A 70 1.41 9.00 22.55
N LEU A 71 0.82 8.57 21.42
CA LEU A 71 -0.44 7.85 21.39
C LEU A 71 -0.34 6.48 22.07
N ILE A 72 0.76 5.74 21.90
CA ILE A 72 0.99 4.47 22.60
C ILE A 72 0.99 4.67 24.13
N LYS A 73 1.59 5.76 24.60
CA LYS A 73 1.63 6.11 26.03
C LYS A 73 0.23 6.49 26.54
N GLU A 74 -0.46 7.40 25.86
CA GLU A 74 -1.74 7.96 26.33
C GLU A 74 -2.93 7.02 26.11
N MET A 75 -2.85 6.11 25.13
CA MET A 75 -3.88 5.11 24.83
C MET A 75 -3.46 3.68 25.15
N LYS A 76 -2.66 3.51 26.20
CA LYS A 76 -2.19 2.19 26.62
C LYS A 76 -3.37 1.21 26.76
N GLY A 77 -3.33 0.13 25.99
CA GLY A 77 -4.39 -0.89 25.96
C GLY A 77 -5.45 -0.69 24.88
N LEU A 78 -5.24 0.24 23.94
CA LEU A 78 -6.01 0.37 22.70
C LEU A 78 -5.89 -0.92 21.87
N ASN A 79 -7.04 -1.48 21.49
CA ASN A 79 -7.14 -2.54 20.49
C ASN A 79 -8.16 -2.12 19.41
N GLN A 80 -8.29 -2.90 18.34
CA GLN A 80 -9.17 -2.55 17.21
C GLN A 80 -10.64 -2.32 17.63
N ASN A 81 -11.16 -3.11 18.57
CA ASN A 81 -12.54 -2.97 19.06
C ASN A 81 -12.72 -1.65 19.83
N ILE A 82 -11.77 -1.30 20.70
CA ILE A 82 -11.78 -0.03 21.43
C ILE A 82 -11.59 1.14 20.47
N LYS A 83 -10.70 1.03 19.48
CA LYS A 83 -10.49 2.04 18.43
C LYS A 83 -11.78 2.33 17.65
N ASN A 84 -12.52 1.29 17.28
CA ASN A 84 -13.79 1.44 16.57
C ASN A 84 -14.85 2.14 17.43
N ILE A 85 -14.96 1.79 18.73
CA ILE A 85 -15.87 2.46 19.68
C ILE A 85 -15.49 3.94 19.80
N LEU A 86 -14.21 4.23 20.01
CA LEU A 86 -13.67 5.58 20.13
C LEU A 86 -13.97 6.44 18.88
N LEU A 87 -13.73 5.90 17.68
CA LEU A 87 -14.00 6.61 16.43
C LEU A 87 -15.50 6.91 16.25
N GLN A 88 -16.39 6.00 16.65
CA GLN A 88 -17.84 6.25 16.61
C GLN A 88 -18.25 7.31 17.64
N ASP A 89 -17.75 7.23 18.87
CA ASP A 89 -18.06 8.17 19.95
C ASP A 89 -17.54 9.59 19.69
N MET A 90 -16.55 9.74 18.81
CA MET A 90 -15.90 11.01 18.45
C MET A 90 -16.37 11.59 17.11
N LYS A 91 -17.02 10.80 16.26
CA LYS A 91 -17.30 11.12 14.85
C LYS A 91 -17.97 12.48 14.63
N ASP A 92 -18.87 12.87 15.51
CA ASP A 92 -19.70 14.08 15.37
C ASP A 92 -19.36 15.17 16.41
N LYS A 93 -18.26 15.00 17.16
CA LYS A 93 -17.85 15.94 18.22
C LYS A 93 -16.67 16.80 17.76
N SER A 94 -16.91 18.10 17.64
CA SER A 94 -15.90 19.06 17.15
C SER A 94 -14.62 19.08 17.99
N GLU A 95 -14.73 18.84 19.31
CA GLU A 95 -13.58 18.77 20.22
C GLU A 95 -12.59 17.64 19.90
N PHE A 96 -13.02 16.59 19.19
CA PHE A 96 -12.17 15.46 18.79
C PHE A 96 -11.76 15.49 17.31
N GLN A 97 -11.99 16.61 16.62
CA GLN A 97 -11.68 16.70 15.20
C GLN A 97 -10.16 16.62 14.93
N SER A 98 -9.34 17.32 15.72
CA SER A 98 -7.88 17.22 15.63
C SER A 98 -7.38 15.80 15.85
N PHE A 99 -8.02 15.08 16.78
CA PHE A 99 -7.69 13.69 17.04
C PHE A 99 -8.02 12.77 15.86
N THR A 100 -9.21 12.93 15.29
CA THR A 100 -9.64 12.20 14.10
C THR A 100 -8.72 12.48 12.90
N ASN A 101 -8.32 13.73 12.70
CA ASN A 101 -7.41 14.11 11.63
C ASN A 101 -6.06 13.43 11.78
N VAL A 102 -5.50 13.43 12.99
CA VAL A 102 -4.22 12.82 13.31
C VAL A 102 -4.24 11.30 13.09
N LEU A 103 -5.32 10.62 13.50
CA LEU A 103 -5.46 9.17 13.25
C LEU A 103 -5.58 8.81 11.76
N ASN A 104 -6.09 9.72 10.93
CA ASN A 104 -6.25 9.53 9.49
C ASN A 104 -5.10 10.14 8.67
N PHE A 105 -4.14 10.79 9.33
CA PHE A 105 -3.13 11.60 8.66
C PHE A 105 -2.24 10.77 7.73
N ASN A 106 -1.82 9.57 8.16
CA ASN A 106 -0.97 8.68 7.37
C ASN A 106 -1.57 8.40 5.98
N GLN A 107 -2.89 8.22 5.89
CA GLN A 107 -3.55 7.98 4.60
C GLN A 107 -3.49 9.22 3.71
N ILE A 108 -3.78 10.40 4.26
CA ILE A 108 -3.79 11.67 3.52
C ILE A 108 -2.38 12.06 3.06
N ILE A 109 -1.38 11.89 3.93
CA ILE A 109 -0.02 12.36 3.66
C ILE A 109 0.73 11.42 2.70
N THR A 110 0.48 10.11 2.76
CA THR A 110 1.11 9.15 1.83
C THR A 110 0.78 9.48 0.39
N ASP A 111 -0.50 9.76 0.10
CA ASP A 111 -0.93 10.18 -1.25
C ASP A 111 -0.29 11.51 -1.68
N LYS A 112 -0.15 12.47 -0.75
CA LYS A 112 0.53 13.75 -1.03
C LYS A 112 2.02 13.57 -1.31
N ILE A 113 2.70 12.69 -0.58
CA ILE A 113 4.12 12.38 -0.76
C ILE A 113 4.34 11.79 -2.15
N LEU A 114 3.55 10.78 -2.52
CA LEU A 114 3.63 10.15 -3.84
C LEU A 114 3.40 11.15 -4.96
N LYS A 115 2.30 11.91 -4.91
CA LYS A 115 1.96 12.93 -5.93
C LYS A 115 3.04 13.99 -6.10
N ASN A 116 3.61 14.50 -5.01
CA ASN A 116 4.65 15.53 -5.10
C ASN A 116 5.98 14.95 -5.60
N LYS A 117 6.32 13.71 -5.22
CA LYS A 117 7.50 13.01 -5.77
C LYS A 117 7.38 12.82 -7.28
N GLU A 118 6.23 12.34 -7.74
CA GLU A 118 5.92 12.15 -9.16
C GLU A 118 6.03 13.48 -9.91
N ARG A 119 5.43 14.56 -9.38
CA ARG A 119 5.50 15.89 -9.98
C ARG A 119 6.95 16.37 -10.13
N LEU A 120 7.78 16.22 -9.09
CA LEU A 120 9.19 16.60 -9.16
C LEU A 120 9.96 15.73 -10.15
N SER A 121 9.68 14.42 -10.21
CA SER A 121 10.30 13.53 -11.19
C SER A 121 9.91 13.87 -12.62
N LEU A 122 8.64 14.24 -12.87
CA LEU A 122 8.17 14.69 -14.19
C LEU A 122 8.81 16.03 -14.59
N TYR A 123 9.07 16.91 -13.62
CA TYR A 123 9.78 18.16 -13.86
C TYR A 123 11.23 17.89 -14.30
N LEU A 124 11.97 17.04 -13.59
CA LEU A 124 13.32 16.63 -13.99
C LEU A 124 13.33 15.99 -15.38
N LEU A 125 12.38 15.09 -15.64
CA LEU A 125 12.26 14.42 -16.94
C LEU A 125 12.07 15.43 -18.08
N LYS A 126 11.35 16.53 -17.82
CA LYS A 126 11.16 17.62 -18.78
C LYS A 126 12.43 18.43 -19.00
N GLU A 127 13.25 18.62 -17.97
CA GLU A 127 14.54 19.31 -18.09
C GLU A 127 15.58 18.45 -18.83
N GLU A 128 15.53 17.13 -18.68
CA GLU A 128 16.48 16.18 -19.28
C GLU A 128 16.18 15.86 -20.75
N LEU A 129 14.91 15.85 -21.15
CA LEU A 129 14.50 15.41 -22.49
C LEU A 129 13.99 16.55 -23.37
N PRO A 130 14.36 16.57 -24.67
CA PRO A 130 13.69 17.40 -25.65
C PRO A 130 12.18 17.13 -25.70
N GLU A 131 11.37 18.15 -26.01
CA GLU A 131 9.90 18.08 -25.98
C GLU A 131 9.29 16.85 -26.68
N PRO A 132 9.75 16.39 -27.86
CA PRO A 132 9.21 15.16 -28.48
C PRO A 132 9.45 13.90 -27.63
N LYS A 133 10.66 13.76 -27.07
CA LYS A 133 11.07 12.62 -26.22
C LYS A 133 10.38 12.67 -24.86
N TYR A 134 10.27 13.87 -24.29
CA TYR A 134 9.49 14.10 -23.07
C TYR A 134 8.03 13.66 -23.24
N ASN A 135 7.40 14.00 -24.37
CA ASN A 135 6.02 13.59 -24.65
C ASN A 135 5.87 12.07 -24.82
N LEU A 136 6.86 11.37 -25.39
CA LEU A 136 6.88 9.90 -25.44
C LEU A 136 7.01 9.30 -24.04
N ALA A 137 7.96 9.75 -23.24
CA ALA A 137 8.15 9.30 -21.87
C ALA A 137 6.88 9.53 -21.01
N LYS A 138 6.26 10.70 -21.15
CA LYS A 138 5.01 11.04 -20.46
C LYS A 138 3.86 10.12 -20.88
N LYS A 139 3.73 9.79 -22.16
CA LYS A 139 2.73 8.82 -22.64
C LYS A 139 2.95 7.45 -22.03
N PHE A 140 4.20 6.97 -22.03
CA PHE A 140 4.56 5.70 -21.39
C PHE A 140 4.19 5.67 -19.90
N ILE A 141 4.59 6.70 -19.13
CA ILE A 141 4.25 6.81 -17.70
C ILE A 141 2.73 6.80 -17.49
N HIS A 142 2.00 7.55 -18.32
CA HIS A 142 0.53 7.58 -18.26
C HIS A 142 -0.08 6.20 -18.54
N SER A 143 0.45 5.46 -19.53
CA SER A 143 0.03 4.09 -19.80
C SER A 143 0.22 3.18 -18.59
N ILE A 144 1.29 3.33 -17.78
CA ILE A 144 1.43 2.57 -16.53
C ILE A 144 0.37 3.02 -15.50
N THR A 145 0.15 4.34 -15.35
CA THR A 145 -0.82 4.85 -14.38
C THR A 145 -2.22 4.28 -14.59
N VAL A 146 -2.66 4.13 -15.85
CA VAL A 146 -4.00 3.61 -16.16
C VAL A 146 -4.15 2.11 -15.86
N LEU A 147 -3.03 1.38 -15.67
CA LEU A 147 -3.07 -0.02 -15.23
C LEU A 147 -3.33 -0.17 -13.73
N LYS A 148 -3.13 0.88 -12.92
CA LYS A 148 -3.28 0.82 -11.45
C LYS A 148 -4.61 0.20 -10.98
N PRO A 149 -5.79 0.51 -11.54
CA PRO A 149 -7.04 -0.11 -11.09
C PRO A 149 -7.12 -1.61 -11.39
N ILE A 150 -6.38 -2.08 -12.40
CA ILE A 150 -6.37 -3.49 -12.82
C ILE A 150 -5.49 -4.32 -11.87
N THR A 151 -4.44 -3.73 -11.29
CA THR A 151 -3.53 -4.46 -10.40
C THR A 151 -4.26 -5.02 -9.17
N GLU A 152 -5.24 -4.31 -8.62
CA GLU A 152 -6.07 -4.83 -7.52
C GLU A 152 -6.90 -6.05 -7.91
N LEU A 153 -7.35 -6.13 -9.17
CA LEU A 153 -8.07 -7.28 -9.69
C LEU A 153 -7.13 -8.46 -9.91
N ILE A 154 -5.94 -8.19 -10.44
CA ILE A 154 -4.88 -9.19 -10.61
C ILE A 154 -4.51 -9.81 -9.26
N GLU A 155 -4.27 -9.01 -8.23
CA GLU A 155 -3.94 -9.51 -6.89
C GLU A 155 -5.06 -10.38 -6.29
N LYS A 156 -6.33 -10.00 -6.49
CA LYS A 156 -7.47 -10.84 -6.08
C LYS A 156 -7.47 -12.19 -6.80
N GLN A 157 -7.16 -12.21 -8.09
CA GLN A 157 -7.07 -13.46 -8.85
C GLN A 157 -5.90 -14.33 -8.38
N LYS A 158 -4.74 -13.74 -8.08
CA LYS A 158 -3.59 -14.46 -7.48
C LYS A 158 -4.00 -15.12 -6.16
N ILE A 159 -4.65 -14.38 -5.25
CA ILE A 159 -5.12 -14.94 -3.97
C ILE A 159 -6.11 -16.11 -4.19
N HIS A 160 -7.00 -15.99 -5.17
CA HIS A 160 -7.93 -17.06 -5.53
C HIS A 160 -7.22 -18.32 -6.02
N PHE A 161 -6.22 -18.17 -6.89
CA PHE A 161 -5.41 -19.30 -7.36
C PHE A 161 -4.59 -19.93 -6.23
N LYS A 162 -3.98 -19.14 -5.34
CA LYS A 162 -3.32 -19.66 -4.13
C LYS A 162 -4.27 -20.52 -3.29
N THR A 163 -5.48 -20.03 -3.03
CA THR A 163 -6.50 -20.76 -2.27
C THR A 163 -6.90 -22.08 -2.94
N LYS A 164 -7.06 -22.07 -4.28
CA LYS A 164 -7.32 -23.29 -5.07
C LYS A 164 -6.15 -24.27 -5.01
N LEU A 165 -4.92 -23.79 -5.16
CA LEU A 165 -3.70 -24.60 -5.08
C LEU A 165 -3.53 -25.20 -3.68
N ASP A 166 -3.85 -24.48 -2.62
CA ASP A 166 -3.84 -24.99 -1.24
C ASP A 166 -4.88 -26.08 -1.00
N SER A 167 -6.03 -25.97 -1.66
CA SER A 167 -7.15 -26.91 -1.52
C SER A 167 -7.08 -28.11 -2.46
N ALA A 168 -6.15 -28.11 -3.43
CA ALA A 168 -6.03 -29.19 -4.41
C ALA A 168 -5.59 -30.51 -3.73
N ASP A 169 -6.31 -31.59 -4.05
CA ASP A 169 -6.13 -32.93 -3.45
C ASP A 169 -5.43 -33.94 -4.37
N SER A 170 -5.23 -33.57 -5.63
CA SER A 170 -4.77 -34.46 -6.70
C SER A 170 -3.88 -33.73 -7.70
N MET A 171 -2.98 -34.49 -8.33
CA MET A 171 -2.00 -33.93 -9.26
C MET A 171 -2.71 -33.39 -10.51
N GLU A 172 -3.81 -34.03 -10.90
CA GLU A 172 -4.69 -33.61 -11.99
C GLU A 172 -5.29 -32.22 -11.70
N GLN A 173 -5.77 -31.98 -10.48
CA GLN A 173 -6.28 -30.66 -10.10
C GLN A 173 -5.18 -29.60 -10.10
N VAL A 174 -4.00 -29.91 -9.57
CA VAL A 174 -2.86 -28.96 -9.57
C VAL A 174 -2.45 -28.60 -10.99
N ASN A 175 -2.33 -29.59 -11.88
CA ASN A 175 -1.98 -29.37 -13.29
C ASN A 175 -3.05 -28.56 -14.03
N GLU A 176 -4.34 -28.77 -13.74
CA GLU A 176 -5.42 -27.97 -14.33
C GLU A 176 -5.38 -26.52 -13.83
N ILE A 177 -5.10 -26.30 -12.55
CA ILE A 177 -4.93 -24.95 -11.99
C ILE A 177 -3.72 -24.25 -12.63
N GLU A 178 -2.58 -24.95 -12.79
CA GLU A 178 -1.38 -24.42 -13.47
C GLU A 178 -1.70 -23.98 -14.90
N ARG A 179 -2.43 -24.78 -15.69
CA ARG A 179 -2.86 -24.37 -17.04
C ARG A 179 -3.75 -23.13 -17.04
N GLN A 180 -4.61 -22.97 -16.04
CA GLN A 180 -5.45 -21.77 -15.90
C GLN A 180 -4.60 -20.54 -15.56
N ILE A 181 -3.57 -20.69 -14.73
CA ILE A 181 -2.59 -19.65 -14.42
C ILE A 181 -1.85 -19.24 -15.71
N ASP A 182 -1.33 -20.20 -16.47
CA ASP A 182 -0.61 -19.95 -17.74
C ASP A 182 -1.52 -19.26 -18.78
N ALA A 183 -2.79 -19.65 -18.86
CA ALA A 183 -3.74 -19.01 -19.76
C ALA A 183 -4.01 -17.55 -19.35
N GLN A 184 -4.20 -17.31 -18.06
CA GLN A 184 -4.42 -15.96 -17.52
C GLN A 184 -3.19 -15.07 -17.69
N ASP A 185 -1.99 -15.62 -17.48
CA ASP A 185 -0.71 -14.91 -17.67
C ASP A 185 -0.54 -14.46 -19.12
N ARG A 186 -0.80 -15.35 -20.08
CA ARG A 186 -0.74 -15.01 -21.51
C ARG A 186 -1.73 -13.89 -21.88
N ASP A 187 -2.97 -13.98 -21.41
CA ASP A 187 -4.00 -12.97 -21.70
C ASP A 187 -3.62 -11.60 -21.08
N LEU A 188 -3.04 -11.60 -19.88
CA LEU A 188 -2.52 -10.40 -19.22
C LEU A 188 -1.31 -9.81 -19.94
N LEU A 189 -0.38 -10.65 -20.41
CA LEU A 189 0.81 -10.23 -21.15
C LEU A 189 0.41 -9.58 -22.48
N GLU A 190 -0.54 -10.15 -23.21
CA GLU A 190 -1.04 -9.60 -24.47
C GLU A 190 -1.71 -8.23 -24.25
N ALA A 191 -2.56 -8.10 -23.23
CA ALA A 191 -3.18 -6.83 -22.86
C ALA A 191 -2.12 -5.80 -22.45
N TYR A 192 -1.12 -6.21 -21.66
CA TYR A 192 -0.02 -5.37 -21.21
C TYR A 192 0.80 -4.84 -22.40
N GLN A 193 1.20 -5.71 -23.33
CA GLN A 193 1.96 -5.34 -24.53
C GLN A 193 1.18 -4.40 -25.45
N THR A 194 -0.15 -4.53 -25.50
CA THR A 194 -1.01 -3.64 -26.30
C THR A 194 -1.10 -2.23 -25.69
N LEU A 195 -1.04 -2.12 -24.36
CA LEU A 195 -1.24 -0.86 -23.63
C LEU A 195 0.07 -0.11 -23.36
N ILE A 196 1.19 -0.83 -23.27
CA ILE A 196 2.49 -0.29 -22.88
C ILE A 196 3.46 -0.32 -24.06
N ASN A 197 3.70 0.87 -24.63
CA ASN A 197 4.70 1.06 -25.67
C ASN A 197 5.98 1.61 -25.06
N PHE A 198 6.99 0.74 -24.90
CA PHE A 198 8.30 1.16 -24.43
C PHE A 198 8.96 2.11 -25.42
N PRO A 199 9.61 3.19 -24.94
CA PRO A 199 10.43 4.01 -25.82
C PRO A 199 11.55 3.19 -26.44
N GLU A 200 11.64 3.18 -27.78
CA GLU A 200 12.66 2.45 -28.53
C GLU A 200 14.03 3.17 -28.54
N ASP A 201 14.01 4.48 -28.32
CA ASP A 201 15.21 5.31 -28.25
C ASP A 201 15.89 5.19 -26.88
N GLU A 202 17.17 4.83 -26.89
CA GLU A 202 18.01 4.60 -25.71
C GLU A 202 17.97 5.75 -24.70
N GLN A 203 18.01 7.01 -25.17
CA GLN A 203 18.00 8.16 -24.28
C GLN A 203 16.66 8.30 -23.55
N THR A 204 15.54 8.13 -24.25
CA THR A 204 14.22 8.19 -23.63
C THR A 204 14.01 6.99 -22.70
N ALA A 205 14.45 5.80 -23.09
CA ALA A 205 14.38 4.60 -22.27
C ALA A 205 15.17 4.77 -20.96
N GLU A 206 16.40 5.29 -21.02
CA GLU A 206 17.23 5.54 -19.83
C GLU A 206 16.58 6.55 -18.87
N SER A 207 16.07 7.67 -19.40
CA SER A 207 15.37 8.68 -18.58
C SER A 207 14.08 8.13 -17.97
N VAL A 208 13.35 7.27 -18.68
CA VAL A 208 12.18 6.57 -18.13
C VAL A 208 12.58 5.60 -17.02
N ILE A 209 13.66 4.82 -17.19
CA ILE A 209 14.17 3.93 -16.13
C ILE A 209 14.51 4.74 -14.88
N LYS A 210 15.26 5.85 -15.02
CA LYS A 210 15.57 6.76 -13.91
C LYS A 210 14.31 7.32 -13.23
N PHE A 211 13.27 7.60 -14.01
CA PHE A 211 11.97 8.02 -13.47
C PHE A 211 11.31 6.90 -12.65
N LEU A 212 11.29 5.66 -13.16
CA LEU A 212 10.72 4.49 -12.48
C LEU A 212 11.50 4.15 -11.19
N GLU A 213 12.83 4.23 -11.22
CA GLU A 213 13.68 4.01 -10.04
C GLU A 213 13.37 5.02 -8.92
N LYS A 214 13.13 6.28 -9.29
CA LYS A 214 12.68 7.30 -8.34
C LYS A 214 11.24 7.07 -7.90
N ASN A 215 10.39 6.41 -8.68
CA ASN A 215 8.96 6.23 -8.42
C ASN A 215 8.57 4.75 -8.40
N GLN A 216 9.09 4.02 -7.42
CA GLN A 216 8.94 2.57 -7.26
C GLN A 216 7.50 2.04 -7.31
N HIS A 217 6.50 2.85 -6.98
CA HIS A 217 5.10 2.42 -7.09
C HIS A 217 4.70 2.10 -8.54
N PHE A 218 5.31 2.72 -9.55
CA PHE A 218 5.11 2.32 -10.96
C PHE A 218 5.73 0.96 -11.23
N LYS A 219 6.90 0.66 -10.64
CA LYS A 219 7.52 -0.65 -10.74
C LYS A 219 6.62 -1.74 -10.17
N THR A 220 6.01 -1.49 -9.00
CA THR A 220 5.03 -2.41 -8.40
C THR A 220 3.81 -2.63 -9.29
N ILE A 221 3.36 -1.62 -10.05
CA ILE A 221 2.30 -1.81 -11.05
C ILE A 221 2.78 -2.74 -12.17
N LEU A 222 3.98 -2.54 -12.70
CA LEU A 222 4.52 -3.40 -13.76
C LEU A 222 4.69 -4.86 -13.27
N GLU A 223 5.32 -5.06 -12.11
CA GLU A 223 5.54 -6.38 -11.49
C GLU A 223 4.24 -7.12 -11.17
N SER A 224 3.13 -6.41 -11.00
CA SER A 224 1.84 -7.08 -10.78
C SER A 224 1.40 -7.92 -11.98
N PHE A 225 1.89 -7.62 -13.20
CA PHE A 225 1.63 -8.38 -14.41
C PHE A 225 2.53 -9.62 -14.58
N ASP A 226 3.54 -9.83 -13.72
CA ASP A 226 4.33 -11.07 -13.66
C ASP A 226 3.50 -12.17 -12.97
N PHE A 227 2.38 -12.55 -13.59
CA PHE A 227 1.30 -13.29 -12.96
C PHE A 227 1.70 -14.72 -12.60
N ALA A 228 2.16 -15.49 -13.59
CA ALA A 228 2.58 -16.88 -13.40
C ALA A 228 3.82 -16.97 -12.50
N GLU A 229 4.80 -16.08 -12.69
CA GLU A 229 6.02 -16.04 -11.89
C GLU A 229 5.70 -15.85 -10.39
N SER A 230 4.75 -14.96 -10.06
CA SER A 230 4.33 -14.73 -8.67
C SER A 230 3.61 -15.90 -7.98
N LEU A 231 3.19 -16.92 -8.75
CA LEU A 231 2.48 -18.12 -8.29
C LEU A 231 3.31 -19.40 -8.39
N MET A 232 4.53 -19.32 -8.95
CA MET A 232 5.36 -20.50 -9.23
C MET A 232 5.65 -21.33 -7.96
N ASP A 233 6.03 -20.66 -6.86
CA ASP A 233 6.30 -21.32 -5.59
C ASP A 233 5.04 -22.00 -5.02
N ASP A 234 3.86 -21.37 -5.16
CA ASP A 234 2.59 -21.92 -4.70
C ASP A 234 2.24 -23.21 -5.47
N VAL A 235 2.47 -23.20 -6.80
CA VAL A 235 2.29 -24.40 -7.65
C VAL A 235 3.24 -25.51 -7.23
N LEU A 236 4.53 -25.20 -7.04
CA LEU A 236 5.54 -26.18 -6.62
C LEU A 236 5.18 -26.78 -5.25
N ASN A 237 4.77 -25.95 -4.29
CA ASN A 237 4.35 -26.39 -2.97
C ASN A 237 3.13 -27.33 -3.04
N ALA A 238 2.13 -27.01 -3.88
CA ALA A 238 0.97 -27.86 -4.09
C ALA A 238 1.35 -29.22 -4.70
N LYS A 239 2.23 -29.24 -5.72
CA LYS A 239 2.74 -30.47 -6.34
C LYS A 239 3.43 -31.37 -5.30
N VAL A 240 4.27 -30.80 -4.45
CA VAL A 240 4.96 -31.54 -3.37
C VAL A 240 3.96 -32.11 -2.36
N ARG A 241 3.02 -31.29 -1.87
CA ARG A 241 2.02 -31.70 -0.87
C ARG A 241 1.17 -32.88 -1.34
N VAL A 242 0.66 -32.80 -2.58
CA VAL A 242 -0.17 -33.85 -3.16
C VAL A 242 0.66 -35.13 -3.40
N SER A 243 1.89 -35.00 -3.91
CA SER A 243 2.76 -36.16 -4.15
C SER A 243 3.07 -36.93 -2.85
N VAL A 244 3.34 -36.21 -1.75
CA VAL A 244 3.57 -36.81 -0.42
C VAL A 244 2.29 -37.49 0.11
N SER A 245 1.13 -36.86 -0.09
CA SER A 245 -0.16 -37.39 0.37
C SER A 245 -0.57 -38.66 -0.39
N GLN A 246 -0.31 -38.71 -1.70
CA GLN A 246 -0.55 -39.89 -2.53
C GLN A 246 0.41 -41.05 -2.18
N ASN A 247 1.66 -40.76 -1.82
CA ASN A 247 2.64 -41.77 -1.42
C ASN A 247 2.41 -42.34 0.01
N HIS A 248 1.68 -41.62 0.88
CA HIS A 248 1.35 -42.08 2.23
C HIS A 248 -0.08 -42.62 2.38
N GLY A 249 -0.91 -42.56 1.34
CA GLY A 249 -2.29 -43.10 1.30
C GLY A 249 -2.40 -44.58 0.89
N LEU A 250 -1.27 -45.28 0.72
CA LEU A 250 -1.21 -46.73 0.49
C LEU A 250 -0.69 -47.43 1.76
N ASN A 251 -1.57 -47.58 2.76
CA ASN A 251 -1.49 -48.59 3.83
C ASN A 251 -2.89 -48.92 4.33
#